data_AF-A0A3M1Q2W4-F1
#
_entry.id   AF-A0A3M1Q2W4-F1
#
_cell.length_a   1.000
_cell.length_b   1.000
_cell.length_c   1.000
_cell.angle_alpha   90.00
_cell.angle_beta   90.00
_cell.angle_gamma   90.00
#
_symmetry.space_group_name_H-M   'P 1'
#
loop_
_entity.id
_entity.type
_entity.pdbx_description
1 polymer ?
#
loop_
_entity_poly.entity_id
_entity_poly.type
_entity_poly.pdbx_seq_one_letter_code
_entity_poly.pdbx_strand_id
1 'polypeptide(L)' 'MYTGRRRDQWCHTASLMALVANCHRDPRRMRRPFDLIDFLPPDLRVQFRRSTGLRLTPHNLRMLKPLFNKK' A
#
# COMPACT_ATOMS: atom_id res chain seq x y z
N MET A 1 16.08 13.12 11.23
CA MET A 1 15.89 12.16 10.11
C MET A 1 16.04 10.68 10.52
N TYR A 2 15.68 10.28 11.75
CA TYR A 2 15.94 8.90 12.24
C TYR A 2 14.83 7.89 11.92
N THR A 3 13.62 8.35 11.64
CA THR A 3 12.45 7.49 11.42
C THR A 3 12.49 6.75 10.09
N GLY A 4 13.14 7.31 9.06
CA GLY A 4 13.22 6.74 7.71
C GLY A 4 14.02 5.44 7.66
N ARG A 5 15.23 5.40 8.23
CA ARG A 5 16.09 4.20 8.21
C ARG A 5 15.48 3.03 8.97
N ARG A 6 14.92 3.31 10.16
CA ARG A 6 14.23 2.28 10.96
C ARG A 6 13.07 1.68 10.16
N ARG A 7 12.27 2.53 9.52
CA ARG A 7 11.16 2.07 8.69
C ARG A 7 11.64 1.22 7.51
N ASP A 8 12.68 1.64 6.82
CA ASP A 8 13.22 0.93 5.65
C ASP A 8 13.74 -0.47 6.02
N GLN A 9 14.47 -0.59 7.14
CA GLN A 9 14.91 -1.88 7.68
C GLN A 9 13.74 -2.81 7.98
N TRP A 10 12.70 -2.29 8.66
CA TRP A 10 11.50 -3.06 8.96
C TRP A 10 10.72 -3.46 7.70
N CYS A 11 10.65 -2.58 6.70
CA CYS A 11 10.04 -2.90 5.40
C CYS A 11 10.80 -4.04 4.71
N HIS A 12 12.13 -4.02 4.71
CA HIS A 12 12.96 -5.07 4.13
C HIS A 12 12.71 -6.41 4.83
N THR A 13 12.78 -6.43 6.16
CA THR A 13 12.51 -7.64 6.95
C THR A 13 11.08 -8.17 6.73
N ALA A 14 10.07 -7.29 6.74
CA ALA A 14 8.68 -7.67 6.50
C ALA A 14 8.48 -8.24 5.09
N SER A 15 9.20 -7.74 4.09
CA SER A 15 9.16 -8.26 2.71
C SER A 15 9.66 -9.70 2.65
N LEU A 16 10.78 -10.01 3.31
CA LEU A 16 11.31 -11.38 3.39
C LEU A 16 10.36 -12.32 4.14
N MET A 17 9.79 -11.86 5.27
CA MET A 17 8.81 -12.65 6.02
C MET A 17 7.56 -12.95 5.19
N ALA A 18 7.03 -11.96 4.49
CA ALA A 18 5.87 -12.13 3.62
C ALA A 18 6.17 -13.10 2.47
N LEU A 19 7.37 -13.03 1.87
CA LEU A 19 7.78 -13.98 0.83
C LEU A 19 7.78 -15.42 1.36
N VAL A 20 8.52 -15.67 2.46
CA VAL A 20 8.65 -17.00 3.05
C VAL A 20 7.29 -17.55 3.51
N ALA A 21 6.48 -16.71 4.16
CA ALA A 21 5.15 -17.11 4.61
C ALA A 21 4.22 -17.46 3.44
N ASN A 22 4.30 -16.72 2.34
CA ASN A 22 3.51 -17.01 1.14
C ASN A 22 3.97 -18.27 0.40
N CYS A 23 5.28 -18.61 0.42
CA CYS A 23 5.78 -19.88 -0.13
C CYS A 23 5.21 -21.10 0.60
N HIS A 24 5.00 -21.01 1.91
CA HIS A 24 4.46 -22.11 2.73
C HIS A 24 2.95 -22.01 2.96
N ARG A 25 2.27 -21.07 2.29
CA ARG A 25 0.85 -20.82 2.49
C ARG A 25 -0.01 -21.87 1.79
N ASP A 26 -0.90 -22.52 2.53
CA ASP A 26 -1.95 -23.35 1.94
C ASP A 26 -3.11 -22.47 1.44
N PRO A 27 -3.38 -22.41 0.12
CA PRO A 27 -4.45 -21.59 -0.45
C PRO A 27 -5.86 -22.05 -0.05
N ARG A 28 -6.03 -23.29 0.45
CA ARG A 28 -7.35 -23.82 0.86
C ARG A 28 -7.73 -23.36 2.27
N ARG A 29 -6.75 -23.20 3.16
CA ARG A 29 -6.97 -22.75 4.54
C ARG A 29 -7.02 -21.24 4.65
N MET A 30 -6.20 -20.53 3.88
CA MET A 30 -6.13 -19.08 3.91
C MET A 30 -6.34 -18.54 2.50
N ARG A 31 -7.40 -17.74 2.30
CA ARG A 31 -7.75 -17.22 0.97
C ARG A 31 -6.86 -16.04 0.54
N ARG A 32 -6.43 -15.20 1.48
CA ARG A 32 -5.55 -14.05 1.20
C ARG A 32 -4.07 -14.41 1.38
N PRO A 33 -3.17 -13.95 0.50
CA PRO A 33 -1.73 -13.94 0.77
C PRO A 33 -1.42 -13.05 1.98
N PHE A 34 -0.28 -13.31 2.62
CA PHE A 34 0.26 -12.40 3.63
C PHE A 34 0.82 -11.15 2.96
N ASP A 35 0.57 -9.99 3.57
CA ASP A 35 1.09 -8.70 3.13
C ASP A 35 2.18 -8.20 4.09
N LEU A 36 2.99 -7.23 3.66
CA LEU A 36 4.04 -6.63 4.50
C LEU A 36 3.45 -6.05 5.80
N ILE A 37 2.22 -5.51 5.72
CA ILE A 37 1.51 -4.88 6.84
C ILE A 37 1.24 -5.88 7.97
N ASP A 38 1.12 -7.18 7.65
CA ASP A 38 0.90 -8.22 8.65
C ASP A 38 2.13 -8.40 9.57
N PHE A 39 3.33 -8.14 9.05
CA PHE A 39 4.61 -8.31 9.76
C PHE A 39 5.23 -7.01 10.29
N LEU A 40 4.68 -5.84 9.93
CA LEU A 40 5.18 -4.56 10.41
C LEU A 40 4.74 -4.28 11.86
N PRO A 41 5.60 -3.64 12.69
CA PRO A 41 5.21 -3.15 14.02
C PRO A 41 4.04 -2.15 13.95
N PRO A 42 3.11 -2.13 14.93
CA PRO A 42 1.92 -1.27 14.89
C PRO A 42 2.22 0.22 14.69
N ASP A 43 3.32 0.69 15.25
CA ASP A 43 3.87 2.04 15.15
C ASP A 43 4.41 2.40 13.74
N LEU A 44 4.68 1.38 12.92
CA LEU A 44 5.18 1.53 11.54
C LEU A 44 4.15 1.15 10.47
N ARG A 45 3.01 0.58 10.88
CA ARG A 45 1.89 0.34 9.99
C ARG A 45 1.35 1.69 9.54
N VAL A 46 1.70 2.09 8.32
CA VAL A 46 0.99 3.17 7.65
C VAL A 46 -0.41 2.65 7.42
N GLN A 47 -1.34 3.04 8.28
CA GLN A 47 -2.74 3.01 7.92
C GLN A 47 -2.82 3.84 6.64
N PHE A 48 -2.89 3.17 5.48
CA PHE A 48 -3.52 3.76 4.33
C PHE A 48 -4.93 4.07 4.81
N ARG A 49 -5.12 5.25 5.42
CA ARG A 49 -6.39 5.94 5.31
C ARG A 49 -6.55 6.00 3.81
N ARG A 50 -7.34 5.09 3.24
CA ARG A 50 -7.75 5.17 1.84
C ARG A 50 -8.15 6.62 1.72
N SER A 51 -7.33 7.42 1.02
CA SER A 51 -7.63 8.82 0.78
C SER A 51 -9.05 8.76 0.28
N THR A 52 -10.00 9.30 1.04
CA THR A 52 -11.39 9.38 0.63
C THR A 52 -11.33 9.91 -0.78
N GLY A 53 -11.59 9.03 -1.76
CA GLY A 53 -11.26 9.33 -3.15
C GLY A 53 -11.84 10.69 -3.48
N LEU A 54 -11.10 11.53 -4.20
CA LEU A 54 -11.64 12.81 -4.64
C LEU A 54 -12.95 12.52 -5.38
N ARG A 55 -14.08 13.03 -4.87
CA ARG A 55 -15.37 12.85 -5.53
C ARG A 55 -15.29 13.50 -6.91
N LEU A 56 -15.24 12.67 -7.94
CA LEU A 56 -15.23 13.12 -9.32
C LEU A 56 -16.66 13.56 -9.67
N THR A 57 -16.90 14.87 -9.69
CA THR A 57 -18.13 15.43 -10.24
C THR A 57 -17.95 15.66 -11.75
N PRO A 58 -19.04 15.72 -12.54
CA PRO A 58 -18.97 16.06 -13.96
C PRO A 58 -18.27 17.40 -14.22
N HIS A 59 -18.39 18.33 -13.27
CA HIS A 59 -17.71 19.62 -13.29
C HIS A 59 -16.18 19.46 -13.15
N ASN A 60 -15.72 18.70 -12.15
CA ASN A 60 -14.30 18.44 -11.92
C ASN A 60 -13.65 17.75 -13.13
N LEU A 61 -14.36 16.82 -13.79
CA LEU A 61 -13.87 16.13 -14.98
C LEU A 61 -13.76 17.07 -16.20
N ARG A 62 -14.68 18.03 -16.36
CA ARG A 62 -14.60 19.02 -17.46
C ARG A 62 -13.41 19.98 -17.31
N MET A 63 -13.02 20.30 -16.08
CA MET A 63 -11.83 21.12 -15.80
C MET A 63 -10.52 20.45 -16.23
N LEU A 64 -10.49 19.12 -16.31
CA LEU A 64 -9.30 18.37 -16.71
C LEU A 64 -9.12 18.29 -18.23
N LYS A 65 -10.19 18.43 -19.03
CA LYS A 65 -10.12 18.42 -20.50
C LYS A 65 -9.03 19.33 -21.10
N PRO A 66 -8.90 20.61 -20.71
CA PRO A 66 -7.86 21.49 -21.26
C PRO A 66 -6.43 21.08 -20.92
N LEU A 67 -6.20 20.30 -19.86
CA LEU A 67 -4.87 19.82 -19.47
C LEU A 67 -4.40 18.62 -20.32
N PHE A 68 -5.35 17.83 -20.83
CA PHE A 68 -5.06 16.62 -21.60
C PHE A 68 -5.20 16.79 -23.11
N ASN A 69 -5.75 17.91 -23.57
CA ASN A 69 -5.59 18.31 -24.96
C ASN A 69 -4.18 18.86 -25.16
N LYS A 70 -3.25 17.98 -25.55
CA LYS A 70 -2.01 18.41 -26.19
C LYS A 70 -2.36 19.20 -27.46
N LYS A 71 -1.75 20.38 -27.59
CA LYS A 71 -1.75 21.16 -28.84
C LYS A 71 -1.14 20.34 -29.98
#